data_AF-A0A348MMT1-F1
#
_entry.id   AF-A0A348MMT1-F1
#
_cell.length_a   1.000
_cell.length_b   1.000
_cell.length_c   1.000
_cell.angle_alpha   90.00
_cell.angle_beta   90.00
_cell.angle_gamma   90.00
#
_symmetry.space_group_name_H-M   'P 1'
#
loop_
_entity.id
_entity.type
_entity.pdbx_description
1 polymer ?
#
loop_
_entity_poly.entity_id
_entity_poly.type
_entity_poly.pdbx_seq_one_letter_code
_entity_poly.pdbx_strand_id
1 'polypeptide(L)'
;MPYLGAHFSISDGFLKMFETADSIKCSAVQIFAKNQRRWESKSLAKGEIDDFKKGFRSSNVKDVNIHASYLFNLATKDEEIFQKSINKIGRAAGRERGEISGGAG
;
A
#
# COMPACT_ATOMS: atom_id res chain seq x y z
N MET A 1 -5.84 -10.80 19.67
CA MET A 1 -4.68 -9.93 20.01
C MET A 1 -4.75 -8.72 19.10
N PRO A 2 -4.55 -7.49 19.58
CA PRO A 2 -4.67 -6.29 18.75
C PRO A 2 -3.56 -6.23 17.71
N TYR A 3 -3.85 -5.64 16.55
CA TYR A 3 -2.81 -5.36 15.56
C TYR A 3 -1.95 -4.19 16.02
N LEU A 4 -0.64 -4.42 16.14
CA LEU A 4 0.36 -3.38 16.33
C LEU A 4 1.22 -3.27 15.06
N GLY A 5 1.40 -2.04 14.58
CA GLY A 5 2.06 -1.79 13.31
C GLY A 5 2.60 -0.38 13.21
N ALA A 6 3.29 -0.13 12.10
CA ALA A 6 3.84 1.18 11.75
C ALA A 6 3.69 1.44 10.25
N HIS A 7 3.99 2.67 9.84
CA HIS A 7 4.15 2.98 8.42
C HIS A 7 5.58 2.64 7.98
N PHE A 8 5.72 1.84 6.94
CA PHE A 8 7.01 1.41 6.40
C PHE A 8 7.27 2.05 5.03
N SER A 9 8.55 2.29 4.74
CA SER A 9 9.01 2.55 3.38
C SER A 9 9.08 1.24 2.60
N ILE A 10 8.77 1.30 1.31
CA ILE A 10 8.95 0.18 0.36
C ILE A 10 10.07 0.47 -0.66
N SER A 11 10.86 1.52 -0.43
CA SER A 11 11.94 1.92 -1.36
C SER A 11 13.02 0.83 -1.53
N ASP A 12 13.24 0.02 -0.50
CA ASP A 12 14.17 -1.12 -0.54
C ASP A 12 13.48 -2.44 -0.93
N GLY A 13 12.24 -2.37 -1.42
CA GLY A 13 11.43 -3.51 -1.83
C GLY A 13 10.60 -4.15 -0.70
N PHE A 14 9.64 -5.00 -1.08
CA PHE A 14 8.68 -5.57 -0.15
C PHE A 14 9.28 -6.60 0.81
N LEU A 15 10.22 -7.43 0.37
CA LEU A 15 10.86 -8.42 1.25
C LEU A 15 11.57 -7.75 2.43
N LYS A 16 12.31 -6.67 2.15
CA LYS A 16 13.01 -5.92 3.20
C LYS A 16 12.04 -5.28 4.20
N MET A 17 10.91 -4.78 3.72
CA MET A 17 9.85 -4.25 4.56
C MET A 17 9.29 -5.31 5.51
N PHE A 18 8.98 -6.52 5.03
CA PHE A 18 8.50 -7.63 5.86
C PHE A 18 9.54 -8.10 6.88
N GLU A 19 10.80 -8.25 6.46
CA GLU A 19 11.92 -8.58 7.37
C GLU A 19 12.03 -7.54 8.51
N THR A 20 11.91 -6.26 8.17
CA THR A 20 11.97 -5.16 9.13
C THR A 20 10.78 -5.23 10.10
N ALA A 21 9.57 -5.41 9.58
CA ALA A 21 8.37 -5.56 10.40
C ALA A 21 8.49 -6.72 11.40
N ASP A 22 9.00 -7.87 10.97
CA ASP A 22 9.24 -9.02 11.83
C ASP A 22 10.30 -8.74 12.90
N SER A 23 11.40 -8.09 12.53
CA SER A 23 12.48 -7.76 13.49
C SER A 23 12.00 -6.89 14.65
N ILE A 24 10.98 -6.06 14.43
CA ILE A 24 10.37 -5.21 15.46
C ILE A 24 9.02 -5.74 15.95
N LYS A 25 8.67 -6.98 15.59
CA LYS A 25 7.46 -7.70 16.03
C LYS A 25 6.15 -6.99 15.68
N CYS A 26 6.09 -6.31 14.54
CA CYS A 26 4.85 -5.76 14.01
C CYS A 26 3.97 -6.85 13.39
N SER A 27 2.68 -6.81 13.71
CA SER A 27 1.65 -7.69 13.12
C SER A 27 0.85 -7.01 12.02
N ALA A 28 0.99 -5.69 11.85
CA ALA A 28 0.37 -4.93 10.79
C ALA A 28 1.36 -3.91 10.18
N VAL A 29 1.18 -3.59 8.91
CA VAL A 29 2.00 -2.61 8.20
C VAL A 29 1.10 -1.64 7.43
N GLN A 30 1.51 -0.39 7.35
CA GLN A 30 0.94 0.59 6.44
C GLN A 30 2.01 1.06 5.46
N ILE A 31 1.66 1.18 4.18
CA ILE A 31 2.58 1.60 3.12
C ILE A 31 1.89 2.57 2.18
N PHE A 32 2.67 3.38 1.46
CA PHE A 32 2.18 3.96 0.22
C PHE A 32 2.27 2.90 -0.87
N ALA A 33 1.20 2.67 -1.61
CA ALA A 33 1.26 1.75 -2.75
C ALA A 33 2.16 2.28 -3.87
N LYS A 34 2.24 3.61 -4.02
CA LYS A 34 2.97 4.29 -5.10
C LYS A 34 3.46 5.68 -4.66
N ASN A 35 4.12 6.37 -5.57
CA ASN A 35 4.63 7.72 -5.35
C ASN A 35 3.49 8.70 -5.02
N GLN A 36 3.47 9.14 -3.77
CA GLN A 36 2.52 10.09 -3.19
C GLN A 36 2.65 11.52 -3.73
N ARG A 37 3.69 11.83 -4.52
CA ARG A 37 3.96 13.17 -5.08
C ARG A 37 3.46 13.34 -6.52
N ARG A 38 3.00 12.28 -7.18
CA ARG A 38 2.58 12.32 -8.60
C ARG A 38 1.21 11.67 -8.78
N TRP A 39 0.42 12.26 -9.69
CA TRP A 39 -0.89 11.72 -10.07
C TRP A 39 -0.78 10.43 -10.87
N GLU A 40 0.23 10.32 -11.74
CA GLU A 40 0.53 9.10 -12.49
C GLU A 40 1.62 8.32 -11.79
N SER A 41 1.39 7.02 -11.64
CA SER A 41 2.37 6.10 -11.08
C SER A 41 2.33 4.80 -11.85
N LYS A 42 3.52 4.21 -12.08
CA LYS A 42 3.66 2.95 -12.80
C LYS A 42 2.93 1.82 -12.05
N SER A 43 2.42 0.85 -12.82
CA SER A 43 1.99 -0.42 -12.25
C SER A 43 3.17 -1.14 -11.59
N LEU A 44 2.90 -1.93 -10.56
CA LEU A 44 3.91 -2.79 -9.95
C LEU A 44 4.39 -3.81 -10.98
N ALA A 45 5.70 -4.07 -10.95
CA ALA A 45 6.26 -5.17 -11.72
C ALA A 45 5.79 -6.50 -11.14
N LYS A 46 5.67 -7.53 -11.99
CA LYS A 46 5.31 -8.89 -11.55
C LYS A 46 6.22 -9.39 -10.43
N GLY A 47 7.52 -9.12 -10.51
CA GLY A 47 8.48 -9.48 -9.47
C GLY A 47 8.18 -8.84 -8.11
N GLU A 48 7.76 -7.57 -8.09
CA GLU A 48 7.38 -6.89 -6.84
C GLU A 48 6.13 -7.52 -6.20
N ILE A 49 5.17 -7.94 -7.03
CA ILE A 49 3.97 -8.65 -6.56
C ILE A 49 4.35 -10.03 -5.99
N ASP A 50 5.25 -10.74 -6.64
CA ASP A 50 5.72 -12.06 -6.19
C ASP A 50 6.50 -11.95 -4.87
N ASP A 51 7.38 -10.94 -4.77
CA ASP A 51 8.12 -10.61 -3.54
C ASP A 51 7.19 -10.23 -2.40
N PHE A 52 6.16 -9.42 -2.68
CA PHE A 52 5.13 -9.10 -1.70
C PHE A 52 4.45 -10.37 -1.19
N LYS A 53 3.95 -11.23 -2.09
CA LYS A 53 3.24 -12.46 -1.72
C LYS A 53 4.13 -13.41 -0.91
N LYS A 54 5.40 -13.52 -1.30
CA LYS A 54 6.39 -14.32 -0.59
C LYS A 54 6.64 -13.79 0.81
N GLY A 55 6.90 -12.48 0.95
CA GLY A 55 7.14 -11.83 2.23
C GLY A 55 5.92 -11.94 3.15
N PHE A 56 4.72 -11.64 2.64
CA PHE A 56 3.49 -11.73 3.41
C PHE A 56 3.26 -13.15 3.98
N ARG A 57 3.44 -14.19 3.15
CA ARG A 57 3.30 -15.59 3.58
C ARG A 57 4.33 -16.02 4.62
N SER A 58 5.54 -15.45 4.57
CA SER A 58 6.66 -15.87 5.41
C SER A 58 6.78 -15.06 6.70
N SER A 59 6.08 -13.92 6.80
CA SER A 59 6.17 -12.99 7.93
C SER A 59 5.07 -13.20 9.00
N ASN A 60 5.26 -12.55 10.14
CA ASN A 60 4.24 -12.45 11.18
C ASN A 60 3.19 -11.37 10.89
N VAL A 61 3.39 -10.55 9.86
CA VAL A 61 2.42 -9.54 9.43
C VAL A 61 1.14 -10.24 8.96
N LYS A 62 0.00 -9.80 9.49
CA LYS A 62 -1.33 -10.33 9.19
C LYS A 62 -2.22 -9.31 8.49
N ASP A 63 -1.86 -8.04 8.55
CA ASP A 63 -2.62 -6.96 7.91
C ASP A 63 -1.70 -5.95 7.22
N VAL A 64 -2.08 -5.55 6.01
CA VAL A 64 -1.32 -4.59 5.18
C VAL A 64 -2.30 -3.54 4.68
N ASN A 65 -2.06 -2.30 5.07
CA ASN A 65 -2.89 -1.16 4.73
C ASN A 65 -2.18 -0.24 3.73
N ILE A 66 -2.95 0.28 2.78
CA ILE A 66 -2.46 1.28 1.83
C ILE A 66 -2.88 2.66 2.29
N HIS A 67 -1.90 3.53 2.52
CA HIS A 67 -2.13 4.96 2.68
C HIS A 67 -2.30 5.60 1.30
N ALA A 68 -3.42 6.28 1.11
CA ALA A 68 -3.70 6.97 -0.14
C ALA A 68 -2.76 8.19 -0.32
N SER A 69 -2.56 8.62 -1.56
CA SER A 69 -1.74 9.81 -1.84
C SER A 69 -2.32 11.06 -1.17
N TYR A 70 -1.45 11.91 -0.61
CA TYR A 70 -1.86 13.21 -0.07
C TYR A 70 -2.34 14.20 -1.15
N LEU A 71 -2.16 13.86 -2.44
CA LEU A 71 -2.72 14.63 -3.54
C LEU A 71 -4.24 14.54 -3.62
N PHE A 72 -4.84 13.50 -3.04
CA PHE A 72 -6.29 13.36 -3.04
C PHE A 72 -6.93 14.39 -2.14
N ASN A 73 -7.84 15.19 -2.71
CA ASN A 73 -8.67 16.13 -1.96
C ASN A 73 -10.10 16.07 -2.49
N LEU A 74 -10.94 15.31 -1.78
CA LEU A 74 -12.36 15.14 -2.11
C LEU A 74 -13.23 16.33 -1.65
N ALA A 75 -12.64 17.27 -0.89
CA ALA A 75 -13.34 18.45 -0.34
C ALA A 75 -12.92 19.76 -1.04
N THR A 76 -12.10 19.67 -2.08
CA THR A 76 -11.65 20.84 -2.84
C THR A 76 -12.79 21.46 -3.66
N LYS A 77 -12.70 22.77 -3.90
CA LYS A 77 -13.56 23.49 -4.88
C LYS A 77 -12.94 23.50 -6.29
N ASP A 78 -11.70 23.04 -6.41
CA ASP A 78 -11.00 22.89 -7.68
C ASP A 78 -11.51 21.64 -8.40
N GLU A 79 -12.27 21.84 -9.47
CA GLU A 79 -12.88 20.76 -10.23
C GLU A 79 -11.85 19.76 -10.80
N GLU A 80 -10.68 20.24 -11.22
CA GLU A 80 -9.63 19.37 -11.75
C GLU A 80 -9.08 18.44 -10.67
N ILE A 81 -8.79 18.98 -9.48
CA ILE A 81 -8.31 18.18 -8.35
C ILE A 81 -9.39 17.22 -7.85
N PHE A 82 -10.64 17.67 -7.80
CA PHE A 82 -11.78 16.83 -7.38
C PHE A 82 -11.96 15.64 -8.33
N GLN A 83 -12.02 15.88 -9.63
CA GLN A 83 -12.15 14.84 -10.65
C GLN A 83 -10.94 13.88 -10.64
N LYS A 84 -9.72 14.40 -10.51
CA LYS A 84 -8.52 13.56 -10.37
C LYS A 84 -8.58 12.68 -9.12
N SER A 85 -9.07 13.23 -8.00
CA SER A 85 -9.20 12.51 -6.74
C SER A 85 -10.22 11.37 -6.85
N ILE A 86 -11.44 11.64 -7.34
CA ILE A 86 -12.48 10.61 -7.50
C ILE A 86 -12.03 9.50 -8.48
N ASN A 87 -11.46 9.86 -9.63
CA ASN A 87 -11.08 8.89 -10.65
C ASN A 87 -9.93 7.96 -10.21
N LYS A 88 -9.06 8.43 -9.32
CA LYS A 88 -7.85 7.69 -8.90
C LYS A 88 -7.97 7.04 -7.53
N ILE A 89 -8.79 7.56 -6.62
CA ILE A 89 -8.94 6.99 -5.28
C ILE A 89 -9.48 5.55 -5.34
N GLY A 90 -10.41 5.26 -6.26
CA GLY A 90 -10.91 3.90 -6.48
C GLY A 90 -9.84 2.93 -7.00
N ARG A 91 -8.84 3.41 -7.75
CA ARG A 91 -7.71 2.59 -8.20
C ARG A 91 -6.71 2.32 -7.07
N ALA A 92 -6.49 3.30 -6.19
CA ALA A 92 -5.71 3.14 -4.97
C ALA A 92 -6.40 2.19 -3.96
N ALA A 93 -7.74 2.21 -3.91
CA ALA A 93 -8.52 1.38 -2.99
C ALA A 93 -8.79 -0.05 -3.50
N GLY A 94 -9.05 -0.24 -4.81
CA GLY A 94 -9.66 -1.48 -5.34
C GLY A 94 -8.77 -2.39 -6.18
N ARG A 95 -7.80 -1.88 -6.95
CA ARG A 95 -6.94 -2.72 -7.83
C ARG A 95 -5.62 -3.11 -7.20
N GLU A 96 -5.00 -2.22 -6.44
CA GLU A 96 -3.78 -2.53 -5.68
C GLU A 96 -4.07 -3.52 -4.54
N ARG A 97 -5.27 -3.46 -3.97
CA ARG A 97 -5.77 -4.50 -3.07
C ARG A 97 -5.86 -5.87 -3.75
N GLY A 98 -6.39 -5.99 -4.97
CA GLY A 98 -6.53 -7.30 -5.63
C GLY A 98 -5.19 -8.03 -5.92
N GLU A 99 -4.11 -7.28 -6.15
CA GLU A 99 -2.79 -7.86 -6.48
C GLU A 99 -1.91 -8.09 -5.24
N ILE A 100 -2.10 -7.27 -4.19
CA ILE A 100 -1.25 -7.18 -3.00
C ILE A 100 -2.00 -7.61 -1.74
N SER A 101 -3.21 -7.11 -1.49
CA SER A 101 -4.02 -7.62 -0.38
C SER A 101 -4.70 -8.91 -0.83
N GLY A 102 -4.08 -10.05 -0.52
CA GLY A 102 -4.82 -11.31 -0.44
C GLY A 102 -5.97 -11.12 0.55
N GLY A 103 -7.13 -10.71 0.05
CA GLY A 103 -8.36 -10.70 0.82
C GLY A 103 -8.60 -12.14 1.22
N ALA A 104 -8.44 -12.43 2.51
CA ALA A 104 -9.09 -13.57 3.13
C ALA A 104 -10.59 -13.30 3.04
N GLY A 105 -11.19 -13.71 1.93
CA GLY A 105 -12.56 -14.16 1.83
C GLY A 105 -12.54 -15.67 1.72
#